data_AF-A0AAU9WGU9-F1
#
_entry.id   AF-A0AAU9WGU9-F1
#
_cell.length_a   1.000
_cell.length_b   1.000
_cell.length_c   1.000
_cell.angle_alpha   90.00
_cell.angle_beta   90.00
_cell.angle_gamma   90.00
#
_symmetry.space_group_name_H-M   'P 1'
#
loop_
_entity.id
_entity.type
_entity.pdbx_description
1 polymer ?
#
loop_
_entity_poly.entity_id
_entity_poly.type
_entity_poly.pdbx_seq_one_letter_code
_entity_poly.pdbx_strand_id
1 'polypeptide(L)'
;MAEKGHSSKIGVVFVISVATGEILDYEVKSLVCYECRAREHMDRDSEEYKAWKASHTNCHINHSTSSEDMEASAAVEMFGRSVEKLHLKYTTFVGDGDSSSFEAMTAKFGDKYPVVKEECVGHVQKRMGTALRKFKKEMKGRKLADGKGVAGKGRLTDKVINRIQNYYGNAIRENCGNLQGMKESIKAIQCHMIVDEDMSLKKQHRHCPKGKDTWCKFWADMHNKTNTYDNSKRLPAVFMKELDPIFKRLSDNALLSRCLQGFTQNQNESVNSQLWSRCSKTTFVGVRKVQIAVCETVAVFNTGAASKAVIMDLSGVNPGQSMLKALRDQDKRRIVTAGRKVSVKYRTQRKILRAKRK
;
A
#
# COMPACT_ATOMS: atom_id res chain seq x y z
N MET A 1 9.40 5.91 -11.90
CA MET A 1 8.05 6.49 -11.90
C MET A 1 7.34 5.88 -13.08
N ALA A 2 6.25 5.15 -12.89
CA ALA A 2 5.51 4.56 -14.00
C ALA A 2 4.67 5.67 -14.65
N GLU A 3 4.84 5.86 -15.96
CA GLU A 3 3.88 6.61 -16.77
C GLU A 3 2.54 5.88 -16.74
N LYS A 4 1.48 6.64 -16.47
CA LYS A 4 0.10 6.15 -16.62
C LYS A 4 -0.15 5.92 -18.11
N GLY A 5 -0.29 4.66 -18.54
CA GLY A 5 -0.73 4.35 -19.91
C GLY A 5 -0.31 3.00 -20.49
N HIS A 6 0.66 2.29 -19.91
CA HIS A 6 1.09 1.00 -20.46
C HIS A 6 0.36 -0.17 -19.76
N SER A 7 -0.59 -0.84 -20.45
CA SER A 7 -1.12 -2.11 -19.97
C SER A 7 -0.08 -3.21 -20.22
N SER A 8 0.33 -3.91 -19.17
CA SER A 8 1.26 -5.03 -19.32
C SER A 8 0.51 -6.23 -19.85
N LYS A 9 1.06 -6.91 -20.86
CA LYS A 9 0.54 -8.19 -21.34
C LYS A 9 0.90 -9.37 -20.43
N ILE A 10 1.65 -9.10 -19.36
CA ILE A 10 2.05 -10.05 -18.32
C ILE A 10 1.75 -9.44 -16.95
N GLY A 11 0.92 -10.12 -16.16
CA GLY A 11 0.58 -9.78 -14.79
C GLY A 11 1.28 -10.73 -13.82
N VAL A 12 1.69 -10.22 -12.67
CA VAL A 12 2.23 -11.04 -11.57
C VAL A 12 1.51 -10.65 -10.30
N VAL A 13 0.97 -11.65 -9.60
CA VAL A 13 0.28 -11.47 -8.32
C VAL A 13 0.96 -12.34 -7.27
N PHE A 14 1.07 -11.80 -6.06
CA PHE A 14 1.67 -12.49 -4.91
C PHE A 14 0.64 -12.60 -3.78
N VAL A 15 0.66 -13.72 -3.07
CA VAL A 15 0.05 -13.84 -1.75
C VAL A 15 1.16 -13.64 -0.72
N ILE A 16 0.98 -12.68 0.18
CA ILE A 16 1.94 -12.35 1.22
C ILE A 16 1.25 -12.49 2.58
N SER A 17 1.88 -13.24 3.49
CA SER A 17 1.43 -13.37 4.87
C SER A 17 1.48 -12.01 5.57
N VAL A 18 0.37 -11.55 6.13
CA VAL A 18 0.37 -10.34 6.98
C VAL A 18 1.06 -10.58 8.32
N ALA A 19 1.16 -11.83 8.75
CA ALA A 19 1.77 -12.21 10.03
C ALA A 19 3.29 -12.30 9.93
N THR A 20 3.82 -12.98 8.91
CA THR A 20 5.28 -13.20 8.75
C THR A 20 5.90 -12.22 7.76
N GLY A 21 5.10 -11.64 6.87
CA GLY A 21 5.60 -10.83 5.76
C GLY A 21 6.19 -11.64 4.61
N GLU A 22 6.12 -12.97 4.64
CA GLU A 22 6.66 -13.86 3.61
C GLU A 22 5.69 -14.05 2.45
N ILE A 23 6.24 -14.28 1.25
CA ILE A 23 5.46 -14.69 0.09
C ILE A 23 5.09 -16.16 0.25
N LEU A 24 3.80 -16.46 0.21
CA LEU A 24 3.24 -17.81 0.35
C LEU A 24 2.93 -18.46 -1.00
N ASP A 25 2.46 -17.64 -1.96
CA ASP A 25 2.10 -18.09 -3.30
C ASP A 25 2.32 -16.95 -4.30
N TYR A 26 2.37 -17.29 -5.59
CA TYR A 26 2.42 -16.33 -6.68
C TYR A 26 1.80 -16.90 -7.94
N GLU A 27 1.29 -16.03 -8.80
CA GLU A 27 0.73 -16.42 -10.09
C GLU A 27 1.18 -15.45 -11.18
N VAL A 28 1.55 -16.01 -12.35
CA VAL A 28 2.00 -15.23 -13.51
C VAL A 28 0.98 -15.41 -14.62
N LYS A 29 0.20 -14.35 -14.88
CA LYS A 29 -0.78 -14.30 -15.95
C LYS A 29 -0.17 -13.69 -17.20
N SER A 30 -0.53 -14.20 -18.37
CA SER A 30 -0.01 -13.75 -19.65
C SER A 30 -1.05 -13.84 -20.75
N LEU A 31 -1.15 -12.75 -21.51
CA LEU A 31 -1.92 -12.63 -22.74
C LEU A 31 -1.07 -12.88 -23.99
N VAL A 32 0.21 -13.22 -23.83
CA VAL A 32 1.15 -13.34 -24.94
C VAL A 32 1.88 -14.68 -24.94
N CYS A 33 1.96 -15.26 -26.12
CA CYS A 33 2.91 -16.30 -26.45
C CYS A 33 3.66 -15.87 -27.71
N TYR A 34 4.99 -15.96 -27.66
CA TYR A 34 5.84 -15.59 -28.80
C TYR A 34 5.57 -16.50 -30.01
N GLU A 35 5.44 -17.81 -29.78
CA GLU A 35 5.16 -18.78 -30.84
C GLU A 35 3.77 -18.61 -31.47
N CYS A 36 2.77 -18.22 -30.67
CA CYS A 36 1.44 -17.86 -31.17
C CYS A 36 1.48 -16.57 -31.99
N ARG A 37 2.19 -15.55 -31.51
CA ARG A 37 2.33 -14.26 -32.21
C ARG A 37 3.06 -14.42 -33.54
N ALA A 38 4.09 -15.26 -33.59
CA ALA A 38 4.84 -15.54 -34.81
C ALA A 38 3.94 -16.13 -35.92
N ARG A 39 2.83 -16.77 -35.54
CA ARG A 39 1.86 -17.43 -36.45
C ARG A 39 0.52 -16.72 -36.52
N GLU A 40 0.46 -15.46 -36.09
CA GLU A 40 -0.77 -14.65 -36.14
C GLU A 40 -1.23 -14.37 -37.58
N HIS A 41 -0.29 -14.40 -38.53
CA HIS A 41 -0.54 -14.23 -39.96
C HIS A 41 -1.07 -15.48 -40.67
N MET A 42 -1.00 -16.65 -40.03
CA MET A 42 -1.51 -17.89 -40.61
C MET A 42 -3.03 -17.91 -40.57
N ASP A 43 -3.64 -18.48 -41.61
CA ASP A 43 -5.07 -18.77 -41.60
C ASP A 43 -5.40 -19.79 -40.50
N ARG A 44 -6.30 -19.41 -39.58
CA ARG A 44 -6.66 -20.23 -38.42
C ARG A 44 -7.46 -21.48 -38.79
N ASP A 45 -8.09 -21.47 -39.97
CA ASP A 45 -8.87 -22.61 -40.46
C ASP A 45 -8.01 -23.59 -41.28
N SER A 46 -6.78 -23.22 -41.61
CA SER A 46 -5.83 -24.09 -42.31
C SER A 46 -5.46 -25.32 -41.46
N GLU A 47 -5.31 -26.47 -42.12
CA GLU A 47 -4.87 -27.71 -41.49
C GLU A 47 -3.46 -27.58 -40.88
N GLU A 48 -2.59 -26.77 -41.49
CA GLU A 48 -1.26 -26.48 -40.97
C GLU A 48 -1.34 -25.75 -39.61
N TYR A 49 -2.18 -24.73 -39.49
CA TYR A 49 -2.37 -24.01 -38.22
C TYR A 49 -2.97 -24.92 -37.15
N LYS A 50 -3.98 -25.73 -37.49
CA LYS A 50 -4.61 -26.68 -36.56
C LYS A 50 -3.61 -27.73 -36.06
N ALA A 51 -2.81 -28.31 -36.95
CA ALA A 51 -1.77 -29.28 -36.58
C ALA A 51 -0.69 -28.65 -35.68
N TRP A 52 -0.24 -27.44 -36.00
CA TRP A 52 0.68 -26.71 -35.13
C TRP A 52 0.04 -26.37 -33.77
N LYS A 53 -1.21 -25.87 -33.76
CA LYS A 53 -1.90 -25.49 -32.54
C LYS A 53 -2.10 -26.68 -31.61
N ALA A 54 -2.38 -27.86 -32.16
CA ALA A 54 -2.49 -29.11 -31.41
C ALA A 54 -1.15 -29.56 -30.81
N SER A 55 -0.03 -29.32 -31.49
CA SER A 55 1.32 -29.63 -30.97
C SER A 55 1.89 -28.55 -30.04
N HIS A 56 1.34 -27.34 -30.02
CA HIS A 56 1.76 -26.21 -29.18
C HIS A 56 1.26 -26.35 -27.73
N THR A 57 1.79 -27.32 -27.02
CA THR A 57 1.43 -27.65 -25.62
C THR A 57 1.97 -26.66 -24.60
N ASN A 58 3.11 -26.01 -24.88
CA ASN A 58 3.74 -25.01 -24.00
C ASN A 58 3.28 -23.58 -24.30
N CYS A 59 1.98 -23.37 -24.45
CA CYS A 59 1.44 -22.05 -24.69
C CYS A 59 1.61 -21.15 -23.47
N HIS A 60 2.28 -20.01 -23.65
CA HIS A 60 2.42 -19.01 -22.57
C HIS A 60 1.20 -18.09 -22.42
N ILE A 61 0.11 -18.31 -23.17
CA ILE A 61 -1.16 -17.61 -22.94
C ILE A 61 -1.97 -18.45 -21.95
N ASN A 62 -2.16 -17.92 -20.74
CA ASN A 62 -2.93 -18.56 -19.67
C ASN A 62 -4.04 -17.65 -19.10
N HIS A 63 -4.28 -16.53 -19.79
CA HIS A 63 -5.32 -15.57 -19.50
C HIS A 63 -5.92 -15.09 -20.82
N SER A 64 -7.24 -14.94 -20.88
CA SER A 64 -7.97 -14.67 -22.14
C SER A 64 -8.84 -13.42 -22.09
N THR A 65 -9.02 -12.79 -20.93
CA THR A 65 -9.79 -11.55 -20.77
C THR A 65 -8.84 -10.34 -20.87
N SER A 66 -9.10 -9.27 -20.12
CA SER A 66 -8.28 -8.05 -20.19
C SER A 66 -7.08 -8.11 -19.22
N SER A 67 -6.08 -7.25 -19.45
CA SER A 67 -4.93 -7.12 -18.55
C SER A 67 -5.35 -6.66 -17.15
N GLU A 68 -6.42 -5.89 -17.02
CA GLU A 68 -6.98 -5.40 -15.76
C GLU A 68 -7.59 -6.52 -14.92
N ASP A 69 -8.09 -7.58 -15.56
CA ASP A 69 -8.72 -8.73 -14.89
C ASP A 69 -7.69 -9.79 -14.44
N MET A 70 -6.43 -9.68 -14.86
CA MET A 70 -5.37 -10.62 -14.46
C MET A 70 -5.20 -10.71 -12.94
N GLU A 71 -5.37 -9.59 -12.24
CA GLU A 71 -5.21 -9.56 -10.78
C GLU A 71 -6.30 -10.39 -10.09
N ALA A 72 -7.56 -10.20 -10.49
CA ALA A 72 -8.70 -10.90 -9.92
C ALA A 72 -8.68 -12.39 -10.27
N SER A 73 -8.42 -12.72 -11.54
CA SER A 73 -8.27 -14.09 -12.02
C SER A 73 -7.15 -14.85 -11.29
N ALA A 74 -5.98 -14.22 -11.12
CA ALA A 74 -4.88 -14.81 -10.36
C ALA A 74 -5.21 -14.98 -8.87
N ALA A 75 -5.89 -14.01 -8.25
CA ALA A 75 -6.32 -14.14 -6.86
C ALA A 75 -7.27 -15.33 -6.65
N VAL A 76 -8.22 -15.53 -7.56
CA VAL A 76 -9.13 -16.69 -7.56
C VAL A 76 -8.35 -18.01 -7.66
N GLU A 77 -7.36 -18.09 -8.55
CA GLU A 77 -6.55 -19.31 -8.72
C GLU A 77 -5.70 -19.63 -7.48
N MET A 78 -4.96 -18.64 -6.97
CA MET A 78 -4.11 -18.82 -5.78
C MET A 78 -4.94 -19.14 -4.54
N PHE A 79 -6.12 -18.54 -4.40
CA PHE A 79 -7.04 -18.89 -3.31
C PHE A 79 -7.57 -20.32 -3.47
N GLY A 80 -7.97 -20.71 -4.69
CA GLY A 80 -8.50 -22.04 -4.97
C GLY A 80 -7.53 -23.17 -4.67
N ARG A 81 -6.23 -22.97 -4.95
CA ARG A 81 -5.19 -23.99 -4.68
C ARG A 81 -4.58 -23.94 -3.28
N SER A 82 -4.93 -22.94 -2.47
CA SER A 82 -4.27 -22.70 -1.16
C SER A 82 -4.34 -23.89 -0.21
N VAL A 83 -5.50 -24.52 -0.06
CA VAL A 83 -5.71 -25.63 0.88
C VAL A 83 -5.04 -26.91 0.40
N GLU A 84 -5.20 -27.26 -0.89
CA GLU A 84 -4.69 -28.51 -1.44
C GLU A 84 -3.18 -28.48 -1.66
N LYS A 85 -2.65 -27.35 -2.18
CA LYS A 85 -1.23 -27.23 -2.55
C LYS A 85 -0.36 -26.77 -1.38
N LEU A 86 -0.87 -25.89 -0.52
CA LEU A 86 -0.07 -25.23 0.52
C LEU A 86 -0.53 -25.60 1.95
N HIS A 87 -1.63 -26.35 2.09
CA HIS A 87 -2.22 -26.68 3.40
C HIS A 87 -2.54 -25.45 4.25
N LEU A 88 -2.88 -24.34 3.59
CA LEU A 88 -3.22 -23.07 4.23
C LEU A 88 -4.62 -22.62 3.82
N LYS A 89 -5.37 -22.07 4.79
CA LYS A 89 -6.61 -21.34 4.53
C LYS A 89 -6.33 -19.84 4.67
N TYR A 90 -6.54 -19.09 3.59
CA TYR A 90 -6.44 -17.63 3.64
C TYR A 90 -7.72 -17.04 4.23
N THR A 91 -7.59 -16.30 5.33
CA THR A 91 -8.74 -15.77 6.09
C THR A 91 -8.87 -14.25 6.01
N THR A 92 -7.86 -13.56 5.50
CA THR A 92 -7.81 -12.09 5.50
C THR A 92 -7.29 -11.58 4.17
N PHE A 93 -8.00 -10.62 3.58
CA PHE A 93 -7.60 -9.91 2.37
C PHE A 93 -7.36 -8.44 2.71
N VAL A 94 -6.12 -7.97 2.56
CA VAL A 94 -5.76 -6.55 2.77
C VAL A 94 -5.75 -5.83 1.44
N GLY A 95 -6.78 -5.02 1.21
CA GLY A 95 -7.01 -4.31 -0.05
C GLY A 95 -7.07 -2.79 0.10
N ASP A 96 -7.10 -2.13 -1.04
CA ASP A 96 -7.40 -0.72 -1.18
C ASP A 96 -8.86 -0.58 -1.65
N GLY A 97 -9.78 -0.16 -0.79
CA GLY A 97 -11.18 0.10 -1.19
C GLY A 97 -11.87 -1.06 -1.89
N ASP A 98 -12.72 -0.76 -2.87
CA ASP A 98 -13.43 -1.78 -3.65
C ASP A 98 -12.42 -2.49 -4.55
N SER A 99 -12.42 -3.82 -4.45
CA SER A 99 -11.37 -4.67 -5.03
C SER A 99 -12.07 -5.80 -5.78
N SER A 100 -11.97 -5.75 -7.10
CA SER A 100 -12.47 -6.79 -8.01
C SER A 100 -11.92 -8.17 -7.64
N SER A 101 -10.65 -8.23 -7.19
CA SER A 101 -10.02 -9.46 -6.70
C SER A 101 -10.73 -10.04 -5.47
N PHE A 102 -11.11 -9.20 -4.50
CA PHE A 102 -11.85 -9.66 -3.31
C PHE A 102 -13.25 -10.14 -3.69
N GLU A 103 -13.95 -9.40 -4.55
CA GLU A 103 -15.30 -9.74 -5.02
C GLU A 103 -15.30 -11.07 -5.79
N ALA A 104 -14.39 -11.24 -6.76
CA ALA A 104 -14.28 -12.47 -7.55
C ALA A 104 -13.94 -13.69 -6.70
N MET A 105 -13.01 -13.54 -5.74
CA MET A 105 -12.65 -14.61 -4.80
C MET A 105 -13.82 -14.98 -3.88
N THR A 106 -14.51 -13.99 -3.33
CA THR A 106 -15.64 -14.21 -2.41
C THR A 106 -16.82 -14.84 -3.14
N ALA A 107 -17.10 -14.42 -4.38
CA ALA A 107 -18.16 -15.01 -5.20
C ALA A 107 -17.93 -16.51 -5.47
N LYS A 108 -16.66 -16.95 -5.59
CA LYS A 108 -16.34 -18.35 -5.88
C LYS A 108 -16.16 -19.22 -4.63
N PHE A 109 -15.63 -18.65 -3.55
CA PHE A 109 -15.21 -19.44 -2.38
C PHE A 109 -15.80 -18.97 -1.04
N GLY A 110 -16.52 -17.86 -1.00
CA GLY A 110 -16.97 -17.20 0.22
C GLY A 110 -17.81 -18.09 1.14
N ASP A 111 -18.65 -18.94 0.56
CA ASP A 111 -19.51 -19.87 1.32
C ASP A 111 -18.70 -20.96 2.03
N LYS A 112 -17.64 -21.45 1.39
CA LYS A 112 -16.76 -22.51 1.95
C LYS A 112 -15.70 -21.93 2.88
N TYR A 113 -15.14 -20.78 2.51
CA TYR A 113 -14.02 -20.15 3.18
C TYR A 113 -14.28 -18.65 3.32
N PRO A 114 -14.96 -18.22 4.40
CA PRO A 114 -15.18 -16.80 4.65
C PRO A 114 -13.86 -16.04 4.79
N VAL A 115 -13.73 -14.92 4.07
CA VAL A 115 -12.56 -14.06 4.08
C VAL A 115 -12.94 -12.68 4.60
N VAL A 116 -12.20 -12.18 5.60
CA VAL A 116 -12.37 -10.84 6.13
C VAL A 116 -11.61 -9.84 5.26
N LYS A 117 -12.31 -8.81 4.78
CA LYS A 117 -11.70 -7.69 4.07
C LYS A 117 -11.19 -6.64 5.05
N GLU A 118 -9.89 -6.41 5.02
CA GLU A 118 -9.19 -5.34 5.72
C GLU A 118 -8.75 -4.27 4.71
N GLU A 119 -8.66 -3.04 5.17
CA GLU A 119 -8.29 -1.85 4.43
C GLU A 119 -6.88 -1.44 4.80
N CYS A 120 -6.06 -1.18 3.78
CA CYS A 120 -4.72 -0.64 3.99
C CYS A 120 -4.79 0.72 4.71
N VAL A 121 -4.13 0.84 5.87
CA VAL A 121 -4.09 2.12 6.63
C VAL A 121 -3.50 3.25 5.78
N GLY A 122 -2.53 2.94 4.91
CA GLY A 122 -1.95 3.91 3.98
C GLY A 122 -2.99 4.48 3.01
N HIS A 123 -3.92 3.64 2.56
CA HIS A 123 -5.02 4.04 1.68
C HIS A 123 -6.09 4.83 2.44
N VAL A 124 -6.55 4.33 3.61
CA VAL A 124 -7.49 5.03 4.48
C VAL A 124 -6.94 6.41 4.87
N GLN A 125 -5.64 6.50 5.17
CA GLN A 125 -4.95 7.77 5.41
C GLN A 125 -5.08 8.73 4.21
N LYS A 126 -4.87 8.26 2.98
CA LYS A 126 -5.00 9.08 1.76
C LYS A 126 -6.44 9.58 1.58
N ARG A 127 -7.47 8.80 1.94
CA ARG A 127 -8.89 9.20 1.85
C ARG A 127 -9.18 10.51 2.58
N MET A 128 -8.60 10.73 3.76
CA MET A 128 -8.73 12.01 4.50
C MET A 128 -8.20 13.19 3.68
N GLY A 129 -6.98 13.07 3.15
CA GLY A 129 -6.40 14.12 2.33
C GLY A 129 -7.20 14.37 1.05
N THR A 130 -7.65 13.31 0.37
CA THR A 130 -8.48 13.41 -0.84
C THR A 130 -9.81 14.12 -0.55
N ALA A 131 -10.49 13.76 0.55
CA ALA A 131 -11.75 14.40 0.94
C ALA A 131 -11.58 15.90 1.20
N LEU A 132 -10.54 16.29 1.93
CA LEU A 132 -10.26 17.70 2.22
C LEU A 132 -9.88 18.50 0.95
N ARG A 133 -9.11 17.90 0.03
CA ARG A 133 -8.77 18.54 -1.26
C ARG A 133 -10.01 18.68 -2.15
N LYS A 134 -10.90 17.68 -2.15
CA LYS A 134 -12.18 17.72 -2.87
C LYS A 134 -13.06 18.86 -2.32
N PHE A 135 -13.27 18.92 -1.01
CA PHE A 135 -14.01 20.00 -0.36
C PHE A 135 -13.43 21.38 -0.70
N LYS A 136 -12.10 21.55 -0.57
CA LYS A 136 -11.40 22.79 -0.94
C LYS A 136 -11.66 23.18 -2.41
N LYS A 137 -11.70 22.22 -3.33
CA LYS A 137 -11.97 22.44 -4.75
C LYS A 137 -13.42 22.85 -4.99
N GLU A 138 -14.37 22.18 -4.35
CA GLU A 138 -15.81 22.46 -4.48
C GLU A 138 -16.21 23.82 -3.90
N MET A 139 -15.52 24.26 -2.83
CA MET A 139 -15.73 25.56 -2.21
C MET A 139 -14.92 26.70 -2.86
N LYS A 140 -14.24 26.44 -3.99
CA LYS A 140 -13.49 27.47 -4.71
C LYS A 140 -14.44 28.57 -5.21
N GLY A 141 -14.11 29.83 -4.92
CA GLY A 141 -14.92 31.00 -5.30
C GLY A 141 -16.10 31.29 -4.37
N ARG A 142 -16.43 30.39 -3.44
CA ARG A 142 -17.45 30.61 -2.42
C ARG A 142 -16.85 31.22 -1.16
N LYS A 143 -17.63 32.06 -0.49
CA LYS A 143 -17.32 32.60 0.84
C LYS A 143 -17.92 31.69 1.91
N LEU A 144 -17.17 31.45 2.98
CA LEU A 144 -17.69 30.81 4.18
C LEU A 144 -18.48 31.82 5.03
N ALA A 145 -19.06 31.38 6.14
CA ALA A 145 -19.87 32.23 7.02
C ALA A 145 -19.12 33.48 7.55
N ASP A 146 -17.80 33.45 7.59
CA ASP A 146 -16.95 34.57 7.98
C ASP A 146 -16.59 35.52 6.82
N GLY A 147 -17.28 35.41 5.68
CA GLY A 147 -17.10 36.24 4.49
C GLY A 147 -15.81 35.99 3.71
N LYS A 148 -14.98 35.01 4.13
CA LYS A 148 -13.67 34.72 3.54
C LYS A 148 -13.68 33.38 2.79
N GLY A 149 -12.78 33.24 1.82
CA GLY A 149 -12.65 32.00 1.04
C GLY A 149 -12.10 30.80 1.84
N VAL A 150 -12.27 29.59 1.29
CA VAL A 150 -11.82 28.32 1.90
C VAL A 150 -10.29 28.14 1.92
N ALA A 151 -9.57 28.80 1.02
CA ALA A 151 -8.13 28.71 0.85
C ALA A 151 -7.45 30.06 1.11
N GLY A 152 -6.11 30.06 1.21
CA GLY A 152 -5.30 31.25 1.48
C GLY A 152 -4.57 31.19 2.82
N LYS A 153 -3.90 32.28 3.20
CA LYS A 153 -3.14 32.40 4.45
C LYS A 153 -4.08 32.21 5.66
N GLY A 154 -3.71 31.33 6.59
CA GLY A 154 -4.53 30.99 7.76
C GLY A 154 -5.77 30.13 7.45
N ARG A 155 -5.88 29.56 6.24
CA ARG A 155 -7.03 28.75 5.81
C ARG A 155 -6.59 27.33 5.44
N LEU A 156 -7.47 26.57 4.79
CA LEU A 156 -7.24 25.17 4.41
C LEU A 156 -6.23 25.06 3.25
N THR A 157 -4.96 25.26 3.54
CA THR A 157 -3.85 25.11 2.60
C THR A 157 -3.45 23.64 2.43
N ASP A 158 -2.74 23.29 1.36
CA ASP A 158 -2.28 21.90 1.15
C ASP A 158 -1.30 21.45 2.25
N LYS A 159 -0.55 22.38 2.84
CA LYS A 159 0.29 22.11 4.02
C LYS A 159 -0.55 21.69 5.23
N VAL A 160 -1.69 22.36 5.48
CA VAL A 160 -2.64 22.01 6.55
C VAL A 160 -3.32 20.67 6.25
N ILE A 161 -3.78 20.45 5.02
CA ILE A 161 -4.37 19.17 4.59
C ILE A 161 -3.39 18.01 4.81
N ASN A 162 -2.14 18.17 4.37
CA ASN A 162 -1.11 17.14 4.56
C ASN A 162 -0.84 16.86 6.05
N ARG A 163 -0.95 17.87 6.92
CA ARG A 163 -0.82 17.70 8.38
C ARG A 163 -1.98 16.89 8.94
N ILE A 164 -3.22 17.26 8.63
CA ILE A 164 -4.42 16.52 9.05
C ILE A 164 -4.36 15.07 8.54
N GLN A 165 -4.01 14.87 7.27
CA GLN A 165 -3.84 13.56 6.67
C GLN A 165 -2.81 12.71 7.44
N ASN A 166 -1.67 13.28 7.83
CA ASN A 166 -0.66 12.54 8.60
C ASN A 166 -1.13 12.22 10.02
N TYR A 167 -1.74 13.18 10.73
CA TYR A 167 -2.28 12.91 12.06
C TYR A 167 -3.36 11.84 12.02
N TYR A 168 -4.22 11.85 11.00
CA TYR A 168 -5.27 10.85 10.83
C TYR A 168 -4.69 9.44 10.64
N GLY A 169 -3.66 9.30 9.80
CA GLY A 169 -2.96 8.02 9.66
C GLY A 169 -2.22 7.58 10.93
N ASN A 170 -1.69 8.51 11.73
CA ASN A 170 -1.08 8.19 13.01
C ASN A 170 -2.12 7.76 14.04
N ALA A 171 -3.26 8.44 14.12
CA ALA A 171 -4.36 8.09 15.02
C ALA A 171 -4.81 6.63 14.84
N ILE A 172 -4.85 6.13 13.60
CA ILE A 172 -5.15 4.73 13.32
C ILE A 172 -4.00 3.82 13.80
N ARG A 173 -2.75 4.09 13.38
CA ARG A 173 -1.60 3.23 13.72
C ARG A 173 -1.25 3.18 15.21
N GLU A 174 -1.50 4.27 15.93
CA GLU A 174 -1.21 4.39 17.37
C GLU A 174 -2.30 3.72 18.22
N ASN A 175 -3.45 3.39 17.64
CA ASN A 175 -4.60 2.77 18.32
C ASN A 175 -5.01 1.45 17.66
N CYS A 176 -4.07 0.70 17.08
CA CYS A 176 -4.37 -0.64 16.55
C CYS A 176 -5.02 -1.51 17.64
N GLY A 177 -6.07 -2.24 17.28
CA GLY A 177 -6.87 -3.03 18.22
C GLY A 177 -7.83 -2.24 19.12
N ASN A 178 -7.81 -0.90 19.07
CA ASN A 178 -8.67 -0.04 19.90
C ASN A 178 -9.53 0.92 19.05
N LEU A 179 -10.72 0.46 18.68
CA LEU A 179 -11.67 1.22 17.85
C LEU A 179 -12.08 2.56 18.50
N GLN A 180 -12.33 2.55 19.81
CA GLN A 180 -12.72 3.75 20.54
C GLN A 180 -11.56 4.75 20.60
N GLY A 181 -10.35 4.27 20.86
CA GLY A 181 -9.12 5.07 20.84
C GLY A 181 -8.85 5.71 19.47
N MET A 182 -9.12 5.00 18.36
CA MET A 182 -9.07 5.58 17.01
C MET A 182 -10.03 6.75 16.86
N LYS A 183 -11.30 6.58 17.26
CA LYS A 183 -12.31 7.65 17.17
C LYS A 183 -11.95 8.87 18.01
N GLU A 184 -11.53 8.65 19.24
CA GLU A 184 -11.13 9.72 20.16
C GLU A 184 -9.91 10.47 19.62
N SER A 185 -8.92 9.74 19.09
CA SER A 185 -7.73 10.33 18.47
C SER A 185 -8.10 11.12 17.20
N ILE A 186 -9.02 10.62 16.37
CA ILE A 186 -9.51 11.34 15.19
C ILE A 186 -10.26 12.62 15.59
N LYS A 187 -11.11 12.55 16.64
CA LYS A 187 -11.80 13.73 17.18
C LYS A 187 -10.81 14.73 17.76
N ALA A 188 -9.75 14.26 18.42
CA ALA A 188 -8.68 15.10 18.93
C ALA A 188 -8.01 15.92 17.83
N ILE A 189 -7.85 15.36 16.62
CA ILE A 189 -7.30 16.10 15.47
C ILE A 189 -8.21 17.26 15.10
N GLN A 190 -9.52 17.05 15.00
CA GLN A 190 -10.47 18.11 14.65
C GLN A 190 -10.42 19.24 15.69
N CYS A 191 -10.50 18.90 16.98
CA CYS A 191 -10.41 19.86 18.07
C CYS A 191 -9.03 20.54 18.12
N HIS A 192 -7.95 19.84 17.84
CA HIS A 192 -6.60 20.42 17.81
C HIS A 192 -6.42 21.43 16.66
N MET A 193 -6.98 21.12 15.49
CA MET A 193 -6.71 21.84 14.25
C MET A 193 -7.62 23.05 14.02
N ILE A 194 -8.80 23.09 14.64
CA ILE A 194 -9.82 24.12 14.42
C ILE A 194 -10.09 24.83 15.74
N VAL A 195 -10.11 26.16 15.71
CA VAL A 195 -10.47 26.99 16.87
C VAL A 195 -11.94 26.77 17.23
N ASP A 196 -12.20 26.56 18.51
CA ASP A 196 -13.52 26.59 19.12
C ASP A 196 -13.54 27.80 20.07
N GLU A 197 -14.38 28.79 19.77
CA GLU A 197 -14.42 30.07 20.50
C GLU A 197 -15.10 29.91 21.87
N ASP A 198 -15.95 28.91 22.04
CA ASP A 198 -16.69 28.64 23.28
C ASP A 198 -15.87 27.78 24.27
N MET A 199 -14.68 27.33 23.86
CA MET A 199 -13.87 26.38 24.61
C MET A 199 -12.48 26.91 24.91
N SER A 200 -12.01 26.78 26.16
CA SER A 200 -10.63 27.16 26.50
C SER A 200 -9.60 26.29 25.76
N LEU A 201 -8.41 26.84 25.49
CA LEU A 201 -7.35 26.14 24.75
C LEU A 201 -7.03 24.76 25.36
N LYS A 202 -6.88 24.69 26.69
CA LYS A 202 -6.62 23.42 27.40
C LYS A 202 -7.74 22.39 27.19
N LYS A 203 -9.01 22.83 27.16
CA LYS A 203 -10.16 21.95 26.89
C LYS A 203 -10.16 21.47 25.44
N GLN A 204 -9.77 22.30 24.47
CA GLN A 204 -9.67 21.91 23.05
C GLN A 204 -8.60 20.83 22.79
N HIS A 205 -7.56 20.77 23.63
CA HIS A 205 -6.53 19.71 23.58
C HIS A 205 -6.83 18.50 24.48
N ARG A 206 -8.01 18.39 25.10
CA ARG A 206 -8.30 17.34 26.11
C ARG A 206 -8.12 15.90 25.61
N HIS A 207 -8.42 15.65 24.34
CA HIS A 207 -8.30 14.34 23.69
C HIS A 207 -6.93 14.12 23.04
N CYS A 208 -6.06 15.13 23.04
CA CYS A 208 -4.71 14.96 22.52
C CYS A 208 -3.87 14.13 23.49
N PRO A 209 -2.94 13.28 22.99
CA PRO A 209 -2.03 12.54 23.84
C PRO A 209 -1.18 13.51 24.67
N LYS A 210 -1.11 13.25 25.98
CA LYS A 210 -0.35 14.02 26.96
C LYS A 210 1.02 13.36 27.14
N GLY A 211 2.10 14.08 26.88
CA GLY A 211 3.45 13.55 27.02
C GLY A 211 4.51 14.48 26.46
N LYS A 212 5.79 14.17 26.70
CA LYS A 212 6.93 14.97 26.23
C LYS A 212 7.14 14.86 24.72
N ASP A 213 6.90 13.67 24.16
CA ASP A 213 7.13 13.34 22.74
C ASP A 213 5.83 13.25 21.91
N THR A 214 4.74 13.82 22.44
CA THR A 214 3.45 13.86 21.74
C THR A 214 3.51 14.75 20.50
N TRP A 215 2.71 14.41 19.49
CA TRP A 215 2.52 15.28 18.32
C TRP A 215 1.79 16.57 18.66
N CYS A 216 1.06 16.61 19.79
CA CYS A 216 0.36 17.79 20.26
C CYS A 216 1.34 18.77 20.94
N LYS A 217 1.81 19.75 20.18
CA LYS A 217 2.83 20.69 20.66
C LYS A 217 2.43 21.47 21.91
N PHE A 218 1.13 21.70 22.14
CA PHE A 218 0.60 22.28 23.39
C PHE A 218 0.96 21.42 24.62
N TRP A 219 0.67 20.12 24.59
CA TRP A 219 1.01 19.22 25.71
C TRP A 219 2.51 18.96 25.80
N ALA A 220 3.19 18.85 24.67
CA ALA A 220 4.64 18.71 24.66
C ALA A 220 5.32 19.90 25.37
N ASP A 221 4.86 21.11 25.11
CA ASP A 221 5.39 22.33 25.73
C ASP A 221 5.08 22.42 27.22
N MET A 222 3.85 22.07 27.63
CA MET A 222 3.47 21.98 29.05
C MET A 222 4.36 20.99 29.82
N HIS A 223 4.70 19.84 29.23
CA HIS A 223 5.53 18.82 29.89
C HIS A 223 7.04 19.11 29.82
N ASN A 224 7.51 19.76 28.75
CA ASN A 224 8.91 20.13 28.57
C ASN A 224 9.27 21.50 29.14
N LYS A 225 8.28 22.24 29.68
CA LYS A 225 8.43 23.63 30.16
C LYS A 225 8.98 24.56 29.07
N THR A 226 8.50 24.38 27.84
CA THR A 226 8.84 25.23 26.68
C THR A 226 7.63 26.04 26.24
N ASN A 227 7.81 27.06 25.41
CA ASN A 227 6.72 27.91 24.91
C ASN A 227 6.86 28.18 23.40
N THR A 228 6.58 27.15 22.59
CA THR A 228 6.76 27.15 21.14
C THR A 228 5.47 26.83 20.36
N TYR A 229 4.40 26.46 21.07
CA TYR A 229 3.08 26.23 20.51
C TYR A 229 2.51 27.54 19.99
N ASP A 230 2.06 27.52 18.74
CA ASP A 230 1.53 28.69 18.06
C ASP A 230 0.06 28.44 17.70
N ASN A 231 -0.82 29.05 18.49
CA ASN A 231 -2.27 28.93 18.32
C ASN A 231 -2.77 29.57 17.02
N SER A 232 -2.02 30.51 16.43
CA SER A 232 -2.39 31.18 15.18
C SER A 232 -2.37 30.25 13.95
N LYS A 233 -1.73 29.08 14.08
CA LYS A 233 -1.65 28.06 13.01
C LYS A 233 -2.92 27.22 12.84
N ARG A 234 -3.94 27.44 13.66
CA ARG A 234 -5.20 26.70 13.64
C ARG A 234 -6.17 27.32 12.63
N LEU A 235 -7.12 26.52 12.17
CA LEU A 235 -8.18 26.97 11.28
C LEU A 235 -9.23 27.77 12.08
N PRO A 236 -9.83 28.81 11.50
CA PRO A 236 -10.92 29.56 12.13
C PRO A 236 -12.16 28.70 12.44
N ALA A 237 -12.97 29.13 13.40
CA ALA A 237 -14.10 28.36 13.92
C ALA A 237 -15.13 27.95 12.86
N VAL A 238 -15.29 28.75 11.79
CA VAL A 238 -16.15 28.42 10.64
C VAL A 238 -15.85 27.04 10.04
N PHE A 239 -14.59 26.58 10.09
CA PHE A 239 -14.21 25.28 9.56
C PHE A 239 -14.73 24.09 10.39
N MET A 240 -15.18 24.31 11.63
CA MET A 240 -15.70 23.23 12.47
C MET A 240 -16.92 22.61 11.78
N LYS A 241 -17.92 23.43 11.46
CA LYS A 241 -19.15 23.00 10.78
C LYS A 241 -18.87 22.45 9.38
N GLU A 242 -17.98 23.10 8.64
CA GLU A 242 -17.66 22.71 7.26
C GLU A 242 -16.95 21.35 7.15
N LEU A 243 -16.03 21.04 8.09
CA LEU A 243 -15.24 19.82 8.03
C LEU A 243 -15.84 18.67 8.86
N ASP A 244 -16.79 18.94 9.75
CA ASP A 244 -17.44 17.93 10.59
C ASP A 244 -18.03 16.75 9.81
N PRO A 245 -18.72 16.95 8.66
CA PRO A 245 -19.22 15.82 7.86
C PRO A 245 -18.09 14.90 7.36
N ILE A 246 -16.91 15.44 7.04
CA ILE A 246 -15.75 14.66 6.59
C ILE A 246 -15.18 13.86 7.76
N PHE A 247 -15.02 14.48 8.93
CA PHE A 247 -14.51 13.80 10.12
C PHE A 247 -15.47 12.72 10.61
N LYS A 248 -16.79 12.98 10.64
CA LYS A 248 -17.81 11.98 10.98
C LYS A 248 -17.76 10.77 10.04
N ARG A 249 -17.80 11.01 8.73
CA ARG A 249 -17.74 9.93 7.73
C ARG A 249 -16.44 9.11 7.81
N LEU A 250 -15.31 9.75 8.12
CA LEU A 250 -14.01 9.08 8.25
C LEU A 250 -13.69 8.59 9.68
N SER A 251 -14.64 8.71 10.61
CA SER A 251 -14.57 8.08 11.94
C SER A 251 -15.68 7.05 12.14
N ASP A 252 -16.32 6.66 11.04
CA ASP A 252 -17.36 5.64 11.01
C ASP A 252 -16.86 4.26 11.48
N ASN A 253 -17.72 3.52 12.19
CA ASN A 253 -17.39 2.20 12.72
C ASN A 253 -17.05 1.18 11.62
N ALA A 254 -17.82 1.15 10.53
CA ALA A 254 -17.60 0.19 9.45
C ALA A 254 -16.31 0.50 8.66
N LEU A 255 -15.88 1.76 8.62
CA LEU A 255 -14.57 2.11 8.06
C LEU A 255 -13.42 1.74 9.01
N LEU A 256 -13.50 2.14 10.28
CA LEU A 256 -12.39 1.97 11.22
C LEU A 256 -12.20 0.51 11.66
N SER A 257 -13.28 -0.28 11.75
CA SER A 257 -13.19 -1.72 12.01
C SER A 257 -12.36 -2.45 10.96
N ARG A 258 -12.50 -2.06 9.68
CA ARG A 258 -11.70 -2.60 8.57
C ARG A 258 -10.26 -2.12 8.53
N CYS A 259 -9.81 -1.25 9.43
CA CYS A 259 -8.37 -0.97 9.57
C CYS A 259 -7.89 -1.10 11.02
N LEU A 260 -8.67 -1.82 11.84
CA LEU A 260 -8.43 -1.98 13.28
C LEU A 260 -7.08 -2.62 13.56
N GLN A 261 -6.67 -3.59 12.74
CA GLN A 261 -5.41 -4.31 12.89
C GLN A 261 -4.19 -3.52 12.38
N GLY A 262 -4.41 -2.38 11.72
CA GLY A 262 -3.32 -1.52 11.28
C GLY A 262 -2.54 -2.04 10.05
N PHE A 263 -3.09 -2.99 9.31
CA PHE A 263 -2.40 -3.62 8.18
C PHE A 263 -2.05 -2.64 7.05
N THR A 264 -0.99 -2.96 6.31
CA THR A 264 -0.49 -2.16 5.19
C THR A 264 -0.05 -3.04 4.03
N GLN A 265 -0.13 -2.52 2.81
CA GLN A 265 0.37 -3.19 1.61
C GLN A 265 1.85 -2.88 1.30
N ASN A 266 2.62 -2.34 2.26
CA ASN A 266 4.01 -1.96 2.05
C ASN A 266 4.89 -3.14 1.58
N GLN A 267 4.60 -4.36 2.05
CA GLN A 267 5.32 -5.55 1.60
C GLN A 267 5.02 -5.87 0.14
N ASN A 268 3.75 -5.78 -0.28
CA ASN A 268 3.36 -5.96 -1.67
C ASN A 268 4.05 -4.94 -2.60
N GLU A 269 4.10 -3.66 -2.19
CA GLU A 269 4.83 -2.63 -2.93
C GLU A 269 6.35 -2.93 -3.00
N SER A 270 6.92 -3.48 -1.92
CA SER A 270 8.34 -3.85 -1.84
C SER A 270 8.68 -5.02 -2.76
N VAL A 271 7.89 -6.10 -2.74
CA VAL A 271 8.08 -7.27 -3.62
C VAL A 271 7.97 -6.86 -5.07
N ASN A 272 6.93 -6.08 -5.41
CA ASN A 272 6.76 -5.55 -6.77
C ASN A 272 7.99 -4.73 -7.19
N SER A 273 8.44 -3.78 -6.37
CA SER A 273 9.63 -2.99 -6.69
C SER A 273 10.87 -3.87 -6.89
N GLN A 274 10.99 -4.98 -6.15
CA GLN A 274 12.10 -5.92 -6.24
C GLN A 274 12.05 -6.77 -7.53
N LEU A 275 10.87 -7.25 -7.92
CA LEU A 275 10.66 -7.96 -9.18
C LEU A 275 11.02 -7.07 -10.36
N TRP A 276 10.42 -5.88 -10.41
CA TRP A 276 10.55 -4.99 -11.56
C TRP A 276 11.91 -4.31 -11.65
N SER A 277 12.74 -4.35 -10.60
CA SER A 277 14.15 -3.95 -10.70
C SER A 277 15.03 -4.99 -11.41
N ARG A 278 14.61 -6.26 -11.44
CA ARG A 278 15.30 -7.34 -12.17
C ARG A 278 14.79 -7.49 -13.59
N CYS A 279 13.49 -7.29 -13.76
CA CYS A 279 12.79 -7.43 -15.02
C CYS A 279 12.05 -6.13 -15.29
N SER A 280 12.66 -5.18 -16.00
CA SER A 280 12.05 -3.85 -16.19
C SER A 280 10.72 -3.95 -16.92
N LYS A 281 9.72 -3.16 -16.49
CA LYS A 281 8.46 -2.97 -17.23
C LYS A 281 8.62 -2.11 -18.49
N THR A 282 9.74 -1.41 -18.64
CA THR A 282 9.97 -0.47 -19.76
C THR A 282 10.46 -1.16 -21.02
N THR A 283 10.84 -2.42 -20.96
CA THR A 283 11.28 -3.22 -22.09
C THR A 283 10.42 -4.47 -22.18
N PHE A 284 10.07 -4.87 -23.40
CA PHE A 284 9.35 -6.13 -23.58
C PHE A 284 10.26 -7.30 -23.16
N VAL A 285 9.71 -8.14 -22.30
CA VAL A 285 10.36 -9.33 -21.75
C VAL A 285 9.42 -10.53 -21.94
N GLY A 286 9.96 -11.65 -22.41
CA GLY A 286 9.17 -12.87 -22.58
C GLY A 286 8.71 -13.45 -21.25
N VAL A 287 7.58 -14.18 -21.26
CA VAL A 287 6.93 -14.77 -20.07
C VAL A 287 7.90 -15.64 -19.27
N ARG A 288 8.72 -16.46 -19.93
CA ARG A 288 9.73 -17.31 -19.29
C ARG A 288 10.73 -16.50 -18.45
N LYS A 289 11.18 -15.34 -18.96
CA LYS A 289 12.09 -14.45 -18.22
C LYS A 289 11.40 -13.85 -17.00
N VAL A 290 10.13 -13.49 -17.13
CA VAL A 290 9.33 -13.00 -15.99
C VAL A 290 9.17 -14.09 -14.94
N GLN A 291 8.84 -15.32 -15.33
CA GLN A 291 8.72 -16.46 -14.40
C GLN A 291 10.02 -16.70 -13.63
N ILE A 292 11.17 -16.71 -14.31
CA ILE A 292 12.49 -16.85 -13.64
C ILE A 292 12.72 -15.70 -12.66
N ALA A 293 12.43 -14.46 -13.07
CA ALA A 293 12.58 -13.30 -12.20
C ALA A 293 11.63 -13.33 -10.98
N VAL A 294 10.43 -13.90 -11.13
CA VAL A 294 9.48 -14.13 -10.05
C VAL A 294 10.04 -15.16 -9.07
N CYS A 295 10.48 -16.33 -9.55
CA CYS A 295 11.09 -17.35 -8.68
C CYS A 295 12.29 -16.79 -7.90
N GLU A 296 13.19 -16.06 -8.57
CA GLU A 296 14.32 -15.40 -7.90
C GLU A 296 13.85 -14.35 -6.88
N THR A 297 12.81 -13.58 -7.22
CA THR A 297 12.26 -12.57 -6.30
C THR A 297 11.68 -13.22 -5.06
N VAL A 298 10.89 -14.29 -5.20
CA VAL A 298 10.31 -15.04 -4.08
C VAL A 298 11.41 -15.57 -3.16
N ALA A 299 12.40 -16.26 -3.72
CA ALA A 299 13.49 -16.83 -2.96
C ALA A 299 14.28 -15.75 -2.20
N VAL A 300 14.66 -14.67 -2.88
CA VAL A 300 15.44 -13.59 -2.26
C VAL A 300 14.64 -12.80 -1.23
N PHE A 301 13.34 -12.61 -1.46
CA PHE A 301 12.48 -11.90 -0.53
C PHE A 301 12.32 -12.68 0.77
N ASN A 302 11.97 -13.97 0.69
CA ASN A 302 11.75 -14.81 1.87
C ASN A 302 13.05 -15.18 2.58
N THR A 303 14.09 -15.58 1.85
CA THR A 303 15.28 -16.23 2.45
C THR A 303 16.58 -15.44 2.28
N GLY A 304 16.61 -14.40 1.44
CA GLY A 304 17.80 -13.59 1.19
C GLY A 304 18.56 -13.95 -0.09
N ALA A 305 19.55 -13.13 -0.41
CA ALA A 305 20.34 -13.22 -1.63
C ALA A 305 21.11 -14.54 -1.76
N ALA A 306 21.52 -15.16 -0.65
CA ALA A 306 22.18 -16.46 -0.66
C ALA A 306 21.38 -17.56 -1.38
N SER A 307 20.04 -17.48 -1.39
CA SER A 307 19.17 -18.43 -2.10
C SER A 307 19.38 -18.48 -3.61
N LYS A 308 19.96 -17.42 -4.21
CA LYS A 308 20.32 -17.42 -5.63
C LYS A 308 21.31 -18.54 -5.98
N ALA A 309 22.19 -18.89 -5.04
CA ALA A 309 23.13 -19.99 -5.23
C ALA A 309 22.41 -21.32 -5.45
N VAL A 310 21.34 -21.59 -4.68
CA VAL A 310 20.52 -22.79 -4.82
C VAL A 310 19.80 -22.80 -6.18
N ILE A 311 19.23 -21.66 -6.60
CA ILE A 311 18.57 -21.55 -7.91
C ILE A 311 19.55 -21.82 -9.05
N MET A 312 20.78 -21.31 -8.96
CA MET A 312 21.82 -21.53 -9.96
C MET A 312 22.23 -22.99 -10.03
N ASP A 313 22.47 -23.62 -8.88
CA ASP A 313 22.85 -25.02 -8.81
C ASP A 313 21.78 -25.94 -9.41
N LEU A 314 20.50 -25.71 -9.05
CA LEU A 314 19.34 -26.38 -9.66
C LEU A 314 19.19 -26.11 -11.16
N SER A 315 19.77 -25.02 -11.66
CA SER A 315 19.81 -24.69 -13.09
C SER A 315 21.06 -25.23 -13.80
N GLY A 316 21.86 -26.08 -13.12
CA GLY A 316 23.08 -26.67 -13.67
C GLY A 316 24.29 -25.73 -13.64
N VAL A 317 24.23 -24.63 -12.88
CA VAL A 317 25.32 -23.65 -12.76
C VAL A 317 25.88 -23.67 -11.34
N ASN A 318 27.05 -24.29 -11.18
CA ASN A 318 27.70 -24.36 -9.88
C ASN A 318 28.17 -22.96 -9.39
N PRO A 319 27.67 -22.45 -8.26
CA PRO A 319 28.07 -21.15 -7.74
C PRO A 319 29.46 -21.22 -7.08
N GLY A 320 30.45 -20.54 -7.68
CA GLY A 320 31.80 -20.47 -7.11
C GLY A 320 31.88 -19.74 -5.76
N GLN A 321 32.96 -19.97 -5.02
CA GLN A 321 33.17 -19.42 -3.66
C GLN A 321 33.07 -17.89 -3.59
N SER A 322 33.60 -17.18 -4.59
CA SER A 322 33.52 -15.71 -4.66
C SER A 322 32.07 -15.22 -4.74
N MET A 323 31.21 -15.94 -5.47
CA MET A 323 29.80 -15.63 -5.57
C MET A 323 29.08 -15.88 -4.24
N LEU A 324 29.31 -17.03 -3.62
CA LEU A 324 28.73 -17.35 -2.31
C LEU A 324 29.08 -16.28 -1.27
N LYS A 325 30.34 -15.83 -1.24
CA LYS A 325 30.79 -14.74 -0.38
C LYS A 325 30.04 -13.43 -0.68
N ALA A 326 29.94 -13.05 -1.96
CA ALA A 326 29.25 -11.83 -2.37
C ALA A 326 27.76 -11.82 -2.00
N LEU A 327 27.06 -12.95 -2.17
CA LEU A 327 25.66 -13.11 -1.80
C LEU A 327 25.45 -13.01 -0.28
N ARG A 328 26.30 -13.66 0.52
CA ARG A 328 26.27 -13.54 1.99
C ARG A 328 26.53 -12.10 2.45
N ASP A 329 27.46 -11.41 1.81
CA ASP A 329 27.74 -10.01 2.15
C ASP A 329 26.59 -9.07 1.73
N GLN A 330 25.86 -9.39 0.66
CA GLN A 330 24.63 -8.69 0.31
C GLN A 330 23.56 -8.85 1.39
N ASP A 331 23.39 -10.06 1.94
CA ASP A 331 22.44 -10.31 3.03
C ASP A 331 22.85 -9.58 4.32
N LYS A 332 24.14 -9.60 4.68
CA LYS A 332 24.65 -8.80 5.81
C LYS A 332 24.35 -7.31 5.63
N ARG A 333 24.63 -6.75 4.45
CA ARG A 333 24.31 -5.34 4.14
C ARG A 333 22.82 -5.05 4.24
N ARG A 334 21.96 -5.97 3.78
CA ARG A 334 20.50 -5.86 3.89
C ARG A 334 20.07 -5.75 5.36
N ILE A 335 20.56 -6.66 6.22
CA ILE A 335 20.26 -6.69 7.66
C ILE A 335 20.74 -5.41 8.35
N VAL A 336 21.99 -5.00 8.11
CA VAL A 336 22.56 -3.76 8.68
C VAL A 336 21.75 -2.54 8.24
N THR A 337 21.35 -2.48 6.96
CA THR A 337 20.54 -1.38 6.43
C THR A 337 19.15 -1.37 7.06
N ALA A 338 18.53 -2.53 7.26
CA ALA A 338 17.23 -2.66 7.93
C ALA A 338 17.32 -2.16 9.39
N GLY A 339 18.32 -2.62 10.15
CA GLY A 339 18.55 -2.16 11.52
C GLY A 339 18.79 -0.64 11.61
N ARG A 340 19.60 -0.09 10.70
CA ARG A 340 19.79 1.37 10.58
C ARG A 340 18.48 2.10 10.30
N LYS A 341 17.64 1.59 9.39
CA LYS A 341 16.34 2.22 9.04
C LYS A 341 15.34 2.24 10.20
N VAL A 342 15.41 1.25 11.09
CA VAL A 342 14.56 1.20 12.29
C VAL A 342 15.01 2.22 13.34
N SER A 343 16.32 2.53 13.40
CA SER A 343 16.89 3.44 14.41
C SER A 343 16.25 4.84 14.44
N VAL A 344 16.12 5.40 15.64
CA VAL A 344 15.60 6.76 15.87
C VAL A 344 16.46 7.79 15.13
N LYS A 345 17.80 7.65 15.17
CA LYS A 345 18.76 8.52 14.48
C LYS A 345 18.44 8.63 12.99
N TYR A 346 18.21 7.51 12.32
CA TYR A 346 17.86 7.50 10.90
C TYR A 346 16.50 8.14 10.61
N ARG A 347 15.49 7.87 11.46
CA ARG A 347 14.16 8.50 11.34
C ARG A 347 14.27 10.03 11.48
N THR A 348 15.04 10.51 12.44
CA THR A 348 15.30 11.95 12.66
C THR A 348 16.06 12.56 11.49
N GLN A 349 17.13 11.92 11.02
CA GLN A 349 17.88 12.38 9.85
C GLN A 349 16.99 12.48 8.60
N ARG A 350 16.11 11.49 8.36
CA ARG A 350 15.12 11.56 7.26
C ARG A 350 14.14 12.72 7.42
N LYS A 351 13.68 13.01 8.64
CA LYS A 351 12.81 14.18 8.90
C LYS A 351 13.52 15.49 8.53
N ILE A 352 14.79 15.64 8.93
CA ILE A 352 15.62 16.80 8.60
C ILE A 352 15.81 16.93 7.08
N LEU A 353 16.21 15.85 6.40
CA LEU A 353 16.40 15.88 4.94
C LEU A 353 15.12 16.20 4.18
N ARG A 354 13.95 15.72 4.66
CA ARG A 354 12.64 16.06 4.07
C ARG A 354 12.26 17.52 4.31
N ALA A 355 12.66 18.10 5.45
CA ALA A 355 12.43 19.52 5.73
C ALA A 355 13.28 20.42 4.83
N LYS A 356 14.50 20.00 4.47
CA LYS A 356 15.38 20.74 3.54
C LYS A 356 14.93 20.71 2.07
N ARG A 357 14.05 19.79 1.69
CA ARG A 357 13.51 19.65 0.32
C ARG A 357 12.18 20.38 0.10
N LYS A 358 11.69 21.11 1.10
CA LYS A 358 10.48 21.93 1.06
C LYS A 358 10.86 23.38 1.22
#